data_AF-A0A2J8NB61-F1
#
_entry.id   AF-A0A2J8NB61-F1
#
_cell.length_a   1.000
_cell.length_b   1.000
_cell.length_c   1.000
_cell.angle_alpha   90.00
_cell.angle_beta   90.00
_cell.angle_gamma   90.00
#
_symmetry.space_group_name_H-M   'P 1'
#
loop_
_entity.id
_entity.type
_entity.pdbx_description
1 polymer ?
#
loop_
_entity_poly.entity_id
_entity_poly.type
_entity_poly.pdbx_seq_one_letter_code
_entity_poly.pdbx_strand_id
1 'polypeptide(L)'
;AGVAALATVGVASGPGPGRPGPLQDETLGVASVPSQWRAVQGIRGETKSCQTASIATANASAQARNHVDAQVQTEAPVPVSVQPPSQYDIPQLAAFLRRVEAMVIRELNKNWQSHAFDGFEVNWTEQQQMAGPWGLEHA
;
A
#
# COMPACT_ATOMS: atom_id res chain seq x y z
N ALA A 1 -58.72 -68.47 -59.36
CA ALA A 1 -59.35 -68.34 -60.69
C ALA A 1 -60.10 -67.02 -60.74
N GLY A 2 -60.03 -66.29 -61.87
CA GLY A 2 -60.74 -65.02 -62.09
C GLY A 2 -62.27 -65.15 -61.93
N VAL A 3 -63.09 -64.10 -62.06
CA VAL A 3 -63.09 -63.12 -63.15
C VAL A 3 -63.87 -61.86 -62.70
N ALA A 4 -63.51 -60.71 -63.28
CA ALA A 4 -64.24 -59.45 -63.23
C ALA A 4 -65.53 -59.46 -64.07
N ALA A 5 -66.46 -58.54 -63.77
CA ALA A 5 -67.30 -57.84 -64.77
C ALA A 5 -68.03 -56.64 -64.12
N LEU A 6 -67.71 -55.38 -64.50
CA LEU A 6 -68.39 -54.50 -65.48
C LEU A 6 -69.71 -53.89 -64.94
N ALA A 7 -70.17 -52.67 -65.22
CA ALA A 7 -69.67 -51.39 -65.75
C ALA A 7 -70.90 -50.44 -65.81
N THR A 8 -70.72 -49.12 -65.67
CA THR A 8 -71.49 -48.03 -66.32
C THR A 8 -70.97 -46.69 -65.75
N VAL A 9 -70.17 -45.88 -66.45
CA VAL A 9 -70.47 -44.93 -67.57
C VAL A 9 -71.57 -43.92 -67.16
N GLY A 10 -71.45 -42.59 -67.28
CA GLY A 10 -70.48 -41.71 -67.97
C GLY A 10 -70.48 -40.29 -67.34
N VAL A 11 -69.43 -39.47 -67.59
CA VAL A 11 -69.36 -38.43 -68.65
C VAL A 11 -70.24 -37.21 -68.31
N ALA A 12 -69.85 -35.95 -68.37
CA ALA A 12 -68.60 -35.19 -68.44
C ALA A 12 -69.03 -33.71 -68.35
N SER A 13 -68.16 -32.80 -67.90
CA SER A 13 -67.96 -31.53 -68.62
C SER A 13 -66.70 -30.84 -68.10
N GLY A 14 -65.72 -30.61 -68.98
CA GLY A 14 -64.63 -29.64 -68.75
C GLY A 14 -65.15 -28.19 -68.85
N PRO A 15 -64.33 -27.16 -68.55
CA PRO A 15 -63.03 -26.97 -69.22
C PRO A 15 -61.85 -26.45 -68.35
N GLY A 16 -60.63 -26.81 -68.75
CA GLY A 16 -59.40 -26.00 -68.62
C GLY A 16 -58.60 -26.09 -67.30
N PRO A 17 -57.25 -26.04 -67.35
CA PRO A 17 -56.42 -26.05 -66.15
C PRO A 17 -56.48 -24.68 -65.48
N GLY A 18 -57.40 -24.54 -64.53
CA GLY A 18 -57.45 -23.39 -63.63
C GLY A 18 -56.24 -23.41 -62.71
N ARG A 19 -55.46 -22.33 -62.75
CA ARG A 19 -54.44 -21.91 -61.77
C ARG A 19 -54.78 -22.41 -60.35
N PRO A 20 -53.84 -23.02 -59.58
CA PRO A 20 -54.11 -23.42 -58.21
C PRO A 20 -54.67 -22.23 -57.43
N GLY A 21 -55.88 -22.39 -56.87
CA GLY A 21 -56.49 -21.41 -55.98
C GLY A 21 -55.66 -21.25 -54.70
N PRO A 22 -55.90 -20.19 -53.91
CA PRO A 22 -55.14 -19.94 -52.69
C PRO A 22 -55.20 -21.15 -51.75
N LEU A 23 -54.09 -21.40 -51.04
CA LEU A 23 -53.98 -22.46 -50.04
C LEU A 23 -55.14 -22.35 -49.04
N GLN A 24 -55.94 -23.41 -48.93
CA GLN A 24 -56.99 -23.50 -47.93
C GLN A 24 -56.33 -23.96 -46.64
N ASP A 25 -56.40 -23.14 -45.59
CA ASP A 25 -56.00 -23.54 -44.25
C ASP A 25 -57.12 -24.42 -43.68
N GLU A 26 -56.89 -25.74 -43.60
CA GLU A 26 -57.79 -26.63 -42.87
C GLU A 26 -57.66 -26.32 -41.37
N THR A 27 -58.61 -25.57 -40.82
CA THR A 27 -58.71 -25.39 -39.38
C THR A 27 -59.20 -26.69 -38.73
N LEU A 28 -58.26 -27.57 -38.38
CA LEU A 28 -58.56 -28.71 -37.51
C LEU A 28 -59.03 -28.14 -36.15
N GLY A 29 -60.23 -28.54 -35.73
CA GLY A 29 -60.89 -28.02 -34.53
C GLY A 29 -59.99 -28.04 -33.29
N VAL A 30 -60.07 -27.00 -32.48
CA VAL A 30 -59.24 -26.81 -31.27
C VAL A 30 -59.36 -28.03 -30.36
N ALA A 31 -58.25 -28.78 -30.20
CA ALA A 31 -58.15 -29.80 -29.17
C ALA A 31 -57.98 -29.12 -27.80
N SER A 32 -59.04 -29.11 -27.00
CA SER A 32 -59.00 -28.65 -25.62
C SER A 32 -58.38 -29.73 -24.74
N VAL A 33 -57.14 -29.52 -24.27
CA VAL A 33 -56.51 -30.36 -23.25
C VAL A 33 -56.83 -29.74 -21.88
N PRO A 34 -57.66 -30.38 -21.04
CA PRO A 34 -57.97 -29.81 -19.73
C PRO A 34 -56.70 -29.74 -18.87
N SER A 35 -56.39 -28.54 -18.34
CA SER A 35 -55.23 -28.37 -17.46
C SER A 35 -55.47 -29.12 -16.14
N GLN A 36 -54.67 -30.13 -15.84
CA GLN A 36 -54.76 -30.84 -14.56
C GLN A 36 -54.27 -30.00 -13.38
N TRP A 37 -53.54 -28.91 -13.66
CA TRP A 37 -52.93 -28.02 -12.66
C TRP A 37 -53.94 -27.41 -11.68
N ARG A 38 -55.17 -27.12 -12.14
CA ARG A 38 -56.24 -26.59 -11.29
C ARG A 38 -57.23 -27.65 -10.80
N ALA A 39 -57.28 -28.83 -11.42
CA ALA A 39 -58.21 -29.90 -11.04
C ALA A 39 -57.85 -30.55 -9.69
N VAL A 40 -56.56 -30.57 -9.33
CA VAL A 40 -56.04 -31.23 -8.13
C VAL A 40 -55.91 -30.26 -6.93
N GLN A 41 -56.64 -29.13 -6.93
CA GLN A 41 -56.61 -28.18 -5.80
C GLN A 41 -57.69 -28.45 -4.73
N GLY A 42 -58.54 -29.47 -4.91
CA GLY A 42 -59.77 -29.64 -4.13
C GLY A 42 -59.90 -30.86 -3.21
N ILE A 43 -58.93 -31.78 -3.14
CA ILE A 43 -59.16 -33.08 -2.47
C ILE A 43 -58.50 -33.20 -1.08
N ARG A 44 -57.44 -32.44 -0.77
CA ARG A 44 -56.96 -32.20 0.61
C ARG A 44 -55.89 -31.11 0.60
N GLY A 45 -56.19 -29.93 1.13
CA GLY A 45 -55.18 -28.87 1.29
C GLY A 45 -54.27 -29.19 2.47
N GLU A 46 -52.97 -29.43 2.22
CA GLU A 46 -51.99 -29.52 3.30
C GLU A 46 -51.31 -28.16 3.49
N THR A 47 -51.73 -27.43 4.52
CA THR A 47 -51.04 -26.20 4.94
C THR A 47 -49.74 -26.59 5.64
N LYS A 48 -48.65 -26.69 4.88
CA LYS A 48 -47.30 -26.94 5.42
C LYS A 48 -46.54 -25.62 5.51
N SER A 49 -46.05 -25.31 6.70
CA SER A 49 -45.09 -24.22 6.92
C SER A 49 -43.72 -24.83 7.13
N CYS A 50 -42.72 -24.29 6.43
CA CYS A 50 -41.33 -24.67 6.61
C CYS A 50 -40.58 -23.47 7.18
N GLN A 51 -39.71 -23.70 8.16
CA GLN A 51 -38.82 -22.68 8.70
C GLN A 51 -37.38 -23.17 8.65
N THR A 52 -36.45 -22.26 8.34
CA THR A 52 -35.01 -22.53 8.39
C THR A 52 -34.47 -22.07 9.74
N ALA A 53 -33.50 -22.81 10.29
CA ALA A 53 -32.87 -22.44 11.54
C ALA A 53 -32.14 -21.09 11.44
N SER A 54 -32.09 -20.36 12.55
CA SER A 54 -31.37 -19.08 12.64
C SER A 54 -29.86 -19.27 12.49
N ILE A 55 -29.19 -18.29 11.89
CA ILE A 55 -27.73 -18.27 11.74
C ILE A 55 -27.12 -17.35 12.79
N ALA A 56 -26.02 -17.80 13.39
CA ALA A 56 -25.23 -16.99 14.32
C ALA A 56 -24.13 -16.22 13.58
N THR A 57 -23.92 -14.97 13.99
CA THR A 57 -22.80 -14.13 13.55
C THR A 57 -21.94 -13.76 14.75
N ALA A 58 -20.63 -13.61 14.50
CA ALA A 58 -19.67 -13.19 15.50
C ALA A 58 -18.85 -12.02 14.98
N ASN A 59 -18.52 -11.09 15.87
CA ASN A 59 -17.68 -9.96 15.53
C ASN A 59 -16.21 -10.39 15.51
N ALA A 60 -15.48 -9.91 14.51
CA ALA A 60 -14.04 -10.05 14.42
C ALA A 60 -13.42 -8.67 14.14
N SER A 61 -12.24 -8.44 14.70
CA SER A 61 -11.47 -7.21 14.46
C SER A 61 -10.01 -7.56 14.20
N ALA A 62 -9.38 -6.77 13.33
CA ALA A 62 -7.95 -6.77 13.13
C ALA A 62 -7.43 -5.36 13.39
N GLN A 63 -6.24 -5.24 13.96
CA GLN A 63 -5.58 -3.96 14.17
C GLN A 63 -4.21 -3.97 13.50
N ALA A 64 -3.86 -2.83 12.92
CA ALA A 64 -2.52 -2.55 12.44
C ALA A 64 -1.67 -1.97 13.57
N ARG A 65 -0.35 -2.05 13.42
CA ARG A 65 0.58 -1.45 14.37
C ARG A 65 0.57 0.07 14.21
N ASN A 66 0.19 0.77 15.29
CA ASN A 66 0.26 2.22 15.36
C ASN A 66 1.56 2.63 16.06
N HIS A 67 2.17 3.72 15.59
CA HIS A 67 3.33 4.34 16.24
C HIS A 67 3.10 5.84 16.34
N VAL A 68 3.84 6.46 17.26
CA VAL A 68 3.88 7.91 17.44
C VAL A 68 5.34 8.31 17.61
N ASP A 69 5.66 9.51 17.15
CA ASP A 69 7.00 10.06 17.25
C ASP A 69 7.28 10.56 18.67
N ALA A 70 8.55 10.46 19.08
CA ALA A 70 9.04 11.00 20.33
C ALA A 70 10.32 11.80 20.09
N GLN A 71 10.42 12.96 20.72
CA GLN A 71 11.57 13.84 20.66
C GLN A 71 12.14 13.99 22.06
N VAL A 72 13.47 13.90 22.17
CA VAL A 72 14.19 14.05 23.43
C VAL A 72 15.36 15.00 23.19
N GLN A 73 15.51 15.99 24.07
CA GLN A 73 16.67 16.87 24.10
C GLN A 73 17.58 16.42 25.25
N THR A 74 18.81 16.03 24.92
CA THR A 74 19.83 15.74 25.93
C THR A 74 20.46 17.03 26.41
N GLU A 75 20.45 17.25 27.71
CA GLU A 75 21.14 18.38 28.33
C GLU A 75 22.66 18.21 28.25
N ALA A 76 23.39 19.32 28.13
CA ALA A 76 24.84 19.30 28.20
C ALA A 76 25.27 18.86 29.62
N PRO A 77 26.17 17.86 29.74
CA PRO A 77 26.62 17.43 31.05
C PRO A 77 27.31 18.57 31.80
N VAL A 78 27.04 18.65 33.10
CA VAL A 78 27.64 19.66 33.99
C VAL A 78 29.16 19.56 33.91
N PRO A 79 29.89 20.69 33.80
CA PRO A 79 31.35 20.67 33.81
C PRO A 79 31.86 20.00 35.08
N VAL A 80 32.76 19.03 34.90
CA VAL A 80 33.42 18.34 36.01
C VAL A 80 34.11 19.38 36.88
N SER A 81 33.76 19.42 38.16
CA SER A 81 34.43 20.24 39.18
C SER A 81 35.94 19.98 39.12
N VAL A 82 36.74 21.05 39.22
CA VAL A 82 38.17 20.92 39.52
C VAL A 82 38.31 20.06 40.78
N GLN A 83 39.10 19.00 40.72
CA GLN A 83 39.25 18.09 41.85
C GLN A 83 39.75 18.89 43.07
N PRO A 84 39.14 18.71 44.25
CA PRO A 84 39.62 19.33 45.47
C PRO A 84 41.07 18.88 45.75
N PRO A 85 41.96 19.78 46.22
CA PRO A 85 43.35 19.45 46.55
C PRO A 85 43.54 18.31 47.55
N SER A 86 42.48 17.95 48.28
CA SER A 86 42.47 16.90 49.31
C SER A 86 42.50 15.47 48.77
N GLN A 87 42.43 15.25 47.44
CA GLN A 87 42.42 13.91 46.83
C GLN A 87 43.78 13.44 46.32
N TYR A 88 44.82 14.27 46.42
CA TYR A 88 46.14 13.96 45.88
C TYR A 88 47.04 13.25 46.91
N ASP A 89 47.76 12.22 46.45
CA ASP A 89 48.94 11.71 47.15
C ASP A 89 50.05 12.78 47.10
N ILE A 90 50.10 13.61 48.14
CA ILE A 90 51.02 14.73 48.24
C ILE A 90 52.50 14.31 48.12
N PRO A 91 52.97 13.23 48.78
CA PRO A 91 54.32 12.72 48.57
C PRO A 91 54.65 12.35 47.11
N GLN A 92 53.74 11.64 46.43
CA GLN A 92 53.95 11.24 45.04
C GLN A 92 53.97 12.44 44.09
N LEU A 93 53.06 13.40 44.30
CA LEU A 93 53.02 14.66 43.57
C LEU A 93 54.30 15.46 43.76
N ALA A 94 54.76 15.62 45.01
CA ALA A 94 56.01 16.31 45.30
C ALA A 94 57.23 15.62 44.66
N ALA A 95 57.28 14.29 44.66
CA ALA A 95 58.33 13.54 43.97
C ALA A 95 58.29 13.73 42.45
N PHE A 96 57.10 13.84 41.84
CA PHE A 96 56.95 14.19 40.44
C PHE A 96 57.45 15.62 40.17
N LEU A 97 56.94 16.61 40.91
CA LEU A 97 57.31 18.01 40.71
C LEU A 97 58.83 18.22 40.82
N ARG A 98 59.48 17.67 41.85
CA ARG A 98 60.95 17.77 42.00
C ARG A 98 61.73 17.15 40.83
N ARG A 99 61.20 16.10 40.18
CA ARG A 99 61.86 15.46 39.03
C ARG A 99 61.76 16.31 37.77
N VAL A 100 60.64 16.99 37.55
CA VAL A 100 60.39 17.73 36.32
C VAL A 100 60.80 19.21 36.41
N GLU A 101 60.73 19.81 37.59
CA GLU A 101 60.90 21.25 37.82
C GLU A 101 62.22 21.79 37.24
N ALA A 102 63.36 21.20 37.61
CA ALA A 102 64.66 21.66 37.13
C ALA A 102 64.81 21.56 35.60
N MET A 103 64.24 20.52 34.99
CA MET A 103 64.27 20.32 33.55
C MET A 103 63.37 21.34 32.83
N VAL A 104 62.12 21.51 33.29
CA VAL A 104 61.17 22.45 32.72
C VAL A 104 61.68 23.88 32.82
N ILE A 105 62.20 24.29 33.99
CA ILE A 105 62.78 25.62 34.17
C ILE A 105 63.92 25.86 33.19
N ARG A 106 64.82 24.88 33.02
CA ARG A 106 65.98 25.02 32.12
C ARG A 106 65.55 25.11 30.66
N GLU A 107 64.68 24.23 30.20
CA GLU A 107 64.27 24.19 28.79
C GLU A 107 63.37 25.37 28.43
N LEU A 108 62.47 25.81 29.33
CA LEU A 108 61.71 27.04 29.13
C LEU A 108 62.62 28.27 29.10
N ASN A 109 63.65 28.32 29.96
CA ASN A 109 64.63 29.41 29.93
C ASN A 109 65.37 29.52 28.60
N LYS A 110 65.79 28.39 28.05
CA LYS A 110 66.39 28.35 26.72
C LYS A 110 65.39 28.74 25.63
N ASN A 111 64.15 28.27 25.75
CA ASN A 111 63.13 28.50 24.73
C ASN A 111 62.66 29.96 24.68
N TRP A 112 62.46 30.64 25.81
CA TRP A 112 62.02 32.05 25.79
C TRP A 112 63.10 33.00 25.26
N GLN A 113 64.38 32.63 25.43
CA GLN A 113 65.51 33.35 24.84
C GLN A 113 65.76 32.98 23.38
N SER A 114 65.04 31.98 22.86
CA SER A 114 65.22 31.53 21.49
C SER A 114 64.38 32.36 20.52
N HIS A 115 64.94 32.59 19.35
CA HIS A 115 64.29 33.23 18.20
C HIS A 115 63.74 32.18 17.22
N ALA A 116 63.41 30.98 17.71
CA ALA A 116 63.12 29.82 16.85
C ALA A 116 61.87 30.01 15.96
N PHE A 117 61.02 30.98 16.29
CA PHE A 117 59.76 31.24 15.59
C PHE A 117 59.64 32.69 15.08
N ASP A 118 60.75 33.43 15.02
CA ASP A 118 60.74 34.77 14.47
C ASP A 118 60.39 34.73 12.97
N GLY A 119 59.54 35.64 12.51
CA GLY A 119 59.08 35.69 11.12
C GLY A 119 57.98 34.68 10.76
N PHE A 120 57.35 34.04 11.75
CA PHE A 120 56.18 33.20 11.51
C PHE A 120 54.94 34.06 11.15
N GLU A 121 54.58 34.06 9.87
CA GLU A 121 53.32 34.62 9.38
C GLU A 121 52.48 33.50 8.76
N VAL A 122 51.40 33.12 9.46
CA VAL A 122 50.39 32.19 8.93
C VAL A 122 49.04 32.87 8.94
N ASN A 123 48.49 33.08 7.74
CA ASN A 123 47.10 33.47 7.59
C ASN A 123 46.25 32.20 7.50
N TRP A 124 45.48 31.91 8.55
CA TRP A 124 44.55 30.77 8.63
C TRP A 124 43.30 30.94 7.76
N THR A 125 43.18 32.08 7.10
CA THR A 125 42.10 32.41 6.19
C THR A 125 42.67 32.70 4.81
N GLU A 126 41.88 32.42 3.78
CA GLU A 126 42.25 32.80 2.43
C GLU A 126 42.40 34.33 2.35
N GLN A 127 43.50 34.80 1.76
CA GLN A 127 43.72 36.22 1.54
C GLN A 127 42.64 36.73 0.58
N GLN A 128 41.82 37.67 1.08
CA GLN A 128 40.75 38.28 0.29
C GLN A 128 41.36 38.98 -0.94
N GLN A 129 40.95 38.56 -2.13
CA GLN A 129 41.32 39.25 -3.37
C GLN A 129 40.54 40.57 -3.44
N MET A 130 41.25 41.66 -3.80
CA MET A 130 40.62 42.95 -4.09
C MET A 130 39.53 42.74 -5.14
N ALA A 131 38.27 42.99 -4.79
CA ALA A 131 37.21 43.12 -5.78
C ALA A 131 37.60 44.28 -6.70
N GLY A 132 37.94 43.97 -7.95
CA GLY A 132 38.29 44.98 -8.94
C GLY A 132 37.10 45.94 -9.18
N PRO A 133 37.34 47.08 -9.85
CA PRO A 133 36.32 48.11 -10.10
C PRO A 133 35.09 47.64 -10.92
N TRP A 134 35.08 46.39 -11.40
CA TRP A 134 33.96 45.74 -12.10
C TRP A 134 33.18 44.73 -11.24
N GLY A 135 33.45 44.67 -9.93
CA GLY A 135 32.83 43.70 -9.00
C GLY A 135 31.43 44.06 -8.50
N LEU A 136 30.75 45.06 -9.06
CA LEU A 136 29.40 45.49 -8.69
C LEU A 136 28.46 45.58 -9.91
N GLU A 137 28.48 44.59 -10.81
CA GLU A 137 27.46 44.49 -11.87
C GLU A 137 26.53 43.28 -11.77
N HIS A 138 26.63 42.47 -10.70
CA HIS A 138 25.62 41.43 -10.43
C HIS A 138 25.21 41.41 -8.96
N ALA A 139 24.34 42.34 -8.59
CA ALA A 139 23.37 42.21 -7.50
C ALA A 139 22.04 42.83 -7.94
#